data_AF-A0AAV0W4V4-F1
#
_entry.id   AF-A0AAV0W4V4-F1
#
_cell.length_a   1.000
_cell.length_b   1.000
_cell.length_c   1.000
_cell.angle_alpha   90.00
_cell.angle_beta   90.00
_cell.angle_gamma   90.00
#
_symmetry.space_group_name_H-M   'P 1'
#
loop_
_entity.id
_entity.type
_entity.pdbx_description
1 polymer ?
#
loop_
_entity_poly.entity_id
_entity_poly.type
_entity_poly.pdbx_seq_one_letter_code
_entity_poly.pdbx_strand_id
1 'polypeptide(L)'
;MPPVALSFETAINLIPKFKGECAQEVYPFLSTRDFVIKTVSEDCRPVLLQAILTKLAGKAFAATQHRDVKSWEALRGLLEVTFCAKRTPGYLKLELTTTKHKAGETVQEYFSRVVALLHELYNFSTAKRSPTDAKAVHEYIKETTLTKYVEGLPSSIRGVIKSKNHTSLEEAIKDSLEEDRIYQSNKGTQRLLYNKYNNNSSNKYCKNCKKN
;
A
#
# COMPACT_ATOMS: atom_id res chain seq x y z
N MET A 1 28.49 22.72 -20.62
CA MET A 1 27.02 22.89 -20.59
C MET A 1 26.68 23.41 -19.20
N PRO A 2 26.15 24.63 -19.04
CA PRO A 2 25.79 25.12 -17.72
C PRO A 2 24.68 24.23 -17.12
N PRO A 3 24.69 23.98 -15.80
CA PRO A 3 23.63 23.21 -15.16
C PRO A 3 22.30 23.93 -15.40
N VAL A 4 21.30 23.20 -15.89
CA VAL A 4 19.95 23.74 -16.08
C VAL A 4 19.39 24.10 -14.71
N ALA A 5 19.48 25.37 -14.34
CA ALA A 5 18.89 25.89 -13.12
C ALA A 5 17.39 26.09 -13.35
N LEU A 6 16.56 25.50 -12.49
CA LEU A 6 15.12 25.73 -12.51
C LEU A 6 14.84 27.15 -12.02
N SER A 7 13.89 27.84 -12.67
CA SER A 7 13.41 29.11 -12.15
C SER A 7 12.74 28.92 -10.79
N PHE A 8 12.85 29.94 -9.93
CA PHE A 8 12.30 29.93 -8.57
C PHE A 8 10.78 29.66 -8.55
N GLU A 9 10.05 30.18 -9.53
CA GLU A 9 8.61 29.95 -9.68
C GLU A 9 8.27 28.50 -10.03
N THR A 10 9.02 27.89 -10.96
CA THR A 10 8.85 26.47 -11.34
C THR A 10 9.14 25.55 -10.15
N ALA A 11 10.19 25.88 -9.39
CA ALA A 11 10.57 25.18 -8.18
C ALA A 11 9.45 25.18 -7.11
N ILE A 12 8.78 26.31 -6.88
CA ILE A 12 7.67 26.40 -5.90
C ILE A 12 6.43 25.62 -6.37
N ASN A 13 6.15 25.63 -7.68
CA ASN A 13 5.01 24.94 -8.25
C ASN A 13 5.16 23.41 -8.24
N LEU A 14 6.40 22.91 -8.30
CA LEU A 14 6.70 21.49 -8.16
C LEU A 14 6.40 20.96 -6.74
N ILE A 15 6.50 21.79 -5.71
CA ILE A 15 6.37 21.35 -4.32
C ILE A 15 4.90 21.10 -3.98
N PRO A 16 4.50 19.84 -3.69
CA PRO A 16 3.12 19.51 -3.36
C PRO A 16 2.75 20.07 -1.98
N LYS A 17 1.46 20.35 -1.78
CA LYS A 17 0.95 20.70 -0.44
C LYS A 17 0.97 19.45 0.45
N PHE A 18 1.42 19.59 1.69
CA PHE A 18 1.49 18.47 2.63
C PHE A 18 0.69 18.77 3.92
N LYS A 19 -0.32 17.94 4.18
CA LYS A 19 -1.23 18.11 5.34
C LYS A 19 -0.84 17.30 6.58
N GLY A 20 -0.01 16.27 6.43
CA GLY A 20 0.31 15.33 7.51
C GLY A 20 -0.81 14.35 7.84
N GLU A 21 -1.72 14.08 6.90
CA GLU A 21 -2.82 13.12 7.06
C GLU A 21 -2.40 11.69 6.68
N CYS A 22 -1.59 11.55 5.62
CA CYS A 22 -1.10 10.27 5.14
C CYS A 22 0.44 10.18 5.24
N ALA A 23 0.94 9.13 5.90
CA ALA A 23 2.39 8.89 6.00
C ALA A 23 3.04 8.61 4.64
N GLN A 24 2.28 8.13 3.65
CA GLN A 24 2.76 7.86 2.30
C GLN A 24 3.02 9.14 1.49
N GLU A 25 2.42 10.28 1.88
CA GLU A 25 2.62 11.56 1.19
C GLU A 25 3.90 12.28 1.62
N VAL A 26 4.50 11.89 2.75
CA VAL A 26 5.74 12.48 3.25
C VAL A 26 6.90 12.23 2.29
N TYR A 27 7.05 11.00 1.78
CA TYR A 27 8.18 10.63 0.92
C TYR A 27 8.17 11.35 -0.44
N PRO A 28 7.05 11.42 -1.18
CA PRO A 28 6.93 12.27 -2.37
C PRO A 28 7.24 13.75 -2.06
N PHE A 29 6.75 14.28 -0.93
CA PHE A 29 7.04 15.67 -0.56
C PHE A 29 8.53 15.90 -0.30
N LEU A 30 9.20 15.01 0.44
CA LEU A 30 10.63 15.07 0.72
C LEU A 30 11.47 14.88 -0.57
N SER A 31 11.09 13.95 -1.44
CA SER A 31 11.84 13.65 -2.67
C SER A 31 11.72 14.74 -3.73
N THR A 32 10.52 15.30 -3.94
CA THR A 32 10.31 16.44 -4.84
C THR A 32 11.08 17.66 -4.35
N ARG A 33 11.16 17.86 -3.03
CA ARG A 33 12.01 18.92 -2.47
C ARG A 33 13.49 18.66 -2.76
N ASP A 34 13.99 17.45 -2.51
CA ASP A 34 15.42 17.13 -2.70
C ASP A 34 15.85 17.32 -4.14
N PHE A 35 14.94 17.08 -5.07
CA PHE A 35 15.09 17.47 -6.46
C PHE A 35 15.16 19.00 -6.61
N VAL A 36 14.17 19.75 -6.13
CA VAL A 36 14.11 21.21 -6.26
C VAL A 36 15.33 21.91 -5.65
N ILE A 37 15.83 21.47 -4.49
CA ILE A 37 17.00 22.11 -3.86
C ILE A 37 18.32 21.82 -4.58
N LYS A 38 18.42 20.72 -5.32
CA LYS A 38 19.57 20.46 -6.19
C LYS A 38 19.56 21.31 -7.46
N THR A 39 18.40 21.84 -7.86
CA THR A 39 18.24 22.53 -9.15
C THR A 39 18.14 24.06 -9.02
N VAL A 40 17.98 24.60 -7.82
CA VAL A 40 17.84 26.04 -7.56
C VAL A 40 19.14 26.62 -7.00
N SER A 41 19.45 27.88 -7.36
CA SER A 41 20.63 28.61 -6.85
C SER A 41 20.68 28.63 -5.31
N GLU A 42 21.90 28.55 -4.75
CA GLU A 42 22.17 28.61 -3.31
C GLU A 42 21.52 29.85 -2.66
N ASP A 43 21.55 30.99 -3.34
CA ASP A 43 21.04 32.28 -2.84
C ASP A 43 19.53 32.28 -2.59
N CYS A 44 18.78 31.43 -3.31
CA CYS A 44 17.32 31.35 -3.21
C CYS A 44 16.85 30.36 -2.13
N ARG A 45 17.76 29.58 -1.53
CA ARG A 45 17.41 28.53 -0.55
C ARG A 45 16.69 29.04 0.70
N PRO A 46 17.02 30.21 1.29
CA PRO A 46 16.30 30.74 2.45
C PRO A 46 14.83 31.07 2.10
N VAL A 47 14.61 31.69 0.94
CA VAL A 47 13.27 32.05 0.45
C VAL A 47 12.48 30.80 0.06
N LEU A 48 13.15 29.79 -0.50
CA LEU A 48 12.55 28.50 -0.82
C LEU A 48 12.11 27.75 0.43
N LEU A 49 12.87 27.81 1.53
CA LEU A 49 12.47 27.21 2.81
C LEU A 49 11.18 27.86 3.33
N GLN A 50 11.06 29.19 3.25
CA GLN A 50 9.84 29.89 3.61
C GLN A 50 8.65 29.48 2.73
N ALA A 51 8.86 29.39 1.40
CA ALA A 51 7.84 28.92 0.49
C ALA A 51 7.38 27.48 0.82
N ILE A 52 8.31 26.58 1.17
CA ILE A 52 7.99 25.21 1.59
C ILE A 52 7.16 25.21 2.88
N LEU A 53 7.50 26.04 3.86
CA LEU A 53 6.72 26.16 5.10
C LEU A 53 5.27 26.60 4.81
N THR A 54 5.04 27.48 3.83
CA THR A 54 3.67 27.87 3.42
C THR A 54 2.88 26.76 2.72
N LYS A 55 3.56 25.71 2.22
CA LYS A 55 2.92 24.54 1.60
C LYS A 55 2.51 23.47 2.63
N LEU A 56 2.96 23.62 3.87
CA LEU A 56 2.51 22.79 4.99
C LEU A 56 1.14 23.25 5.46
N ALA A 57 0.25 22.30 5.73
CA ALA A 57 -1.08 22.55 6.24
C ALA A 57 -1.45 21.50 7.30
N GLY A 58 -2.58 21.70 7.98
CA GLY A 58 -3.14 20.72 8.91
C GLY A 58 -2.15 20.28 10.00
N LYS A 59 -1.99 18.96 10.15
CA LYS A 59 -1.11 18.36 11.16
C LYS A 59 0.36 18.67 10.91
N ALA A 60 0.77 18.77 9.64
CA ALA A 60 2.14 19.11 9.28
C ALA A 60 2.50 20.54 9.70
N PHE A 61 1.61 21.49 9.44
CA PHE A 61 1.79 22.87 9.90
C PHE A 61 1.83 22.96 11.43
N ALA A 62 0.88 22.31 12.12
CA ALA A 62 0.84 22.29 13.58
C ALA A 62 2.11 21.69 14.20
N ALA A 63 2.70 20.66 13.58
CA ALA A 63 3.96 20.07 14.03
C ALA A 63 5.15 21.04 13.91
N THR A 64 5.12 21.95 12.93
CA THR A 64 6.17 22.95 12.70
C THR A 64 5.95 24.26 13.46
N GLN A 65 4.71 24.59 13.85
CA GLN A 65 4.35 25.89 14.41
C GLN A 65 5.03 26.22 15.75
N HIS A 66 5.33 25.21 16.56
CA HIS A 66 5.95 25.39 17.88
C HIS A 66 7.45 25.11 17.90
N ARG A 67 8.08 24.94 16.73
CA ARG A 67 9.51 24.64 16.61
C ARG A 67 10.20 25.65 15.72
N ASP A 68 11.37 26.10 16.15
CA ASP A 68 12.18 27.05 15.41
C ASP A 68 12.93 26.33 14.27
N VAL A 69 12.27 26.20 13.12
CA VAL A 69 12.80 25.51 11.94
C VAL A 69 13.69 26.49 11.14
N LYS A 70 14.97 26.58 11.52
CA LYS A 70 15.95 27.47 10.87
C LYS A 70 16.64 26.88 9.64
N SER A 71 16.51 25.57 9.44
CA SER A 71 17.16 24.86 8.36
C SER A 71 16.28 23.77 7.81
N TRP A 72 16.55 23.37 6.57
CA TRP A 72 15.87 22.21 5.99
C TRP A 72 16.14 20.93 6.77
N GLU A 73 17.37 20.68 7.19
CA GLU A 73 17.70 19.45 7.93
C GLU A 73 16.85 19.35 9.22
N ALA A 74 16.60 20.49 9.87
CA ALA A 74 15.68 20.55 11.01
C ALA A 74 14.23 20.26 10.60
N LEU A 75 13.74 20.84 9.48
CA LEU A 75 12.39 20.57 8.97
C LEU A 75 12.20 19.10 8.61
N ARG A 76 13.16 18.54 7.89
CA ARG A 76 13.19 17.15 7.46
C ARG A 76 13.17 16.22 8.65
N GLY A 77 14.11 16.39 9.59
CA GLY A 77 14.17 15.56 10.79
C GLY A 77 12.87 15.63 11.58
N LEU A 78 12.25 16.81 11.67
CA LEU A 78 10.95 16.97 12.31
C LEU A 78 9.82 16.23 11.60
N LEU A 79 9.71 16.37 10.27
CA LEU A 79 8.68 15.69 9.48
C LEU A 79 8.89 14.18 9.49
N GLU A 80 10.13 13.71 9.40
CA GLU A 80 10.49 12.30 9.49
C GLU A 80 10.15 11.72 10.88
N VAL A 81 10.50 12.41 11.96
CA VAL A 81 10.14 11.95 13.32
C VAL A 81 8.63 11.99 13.55
N THR A 82 7.93 12.98 13.02
CA THR A 82 6.50 13.16 13.32
C THR A 82 5.61 12.27 12.45
N PHE A 83 5.96 12.09 11.18
CA PHE A 83 5.13 11.43 10.19
C PHE A 83 5.75 10.14 9.62
N CYS A 84 7.09 10.01 9.60
CA CYS A 84 7.77 8.77 9.19
C CYS A 84 8.10 7.83 10.37
N ALA A 85 8.11 8.27 11.63
CA ALA A 85 8.33 7.36 12.77
C ALA A 85 7.25 6.27 12.90
N LYS A 86 6.09 6.47 12.28
CA LYS A 86 5.07 5.42 12.12
C LYS A 86 5.47 4.34 11.11
N ARG A 87 6.52 4.49 10.31
CA ARG A 87 6.98 3.58 9.25
C ARG A 87 8.36 2.97 9.55
N THR A 88 8.59 2.56 10.80
CA THR A 88 9.81 1.78 11.14
C THR A 88 9.70 0.35 10.59
N PRO A 89 10.83 -0.38 10.41
CA PRO A 89 10.80 -1.80 10.05
C PRO A 89 9.92 -2.64 11.00
N GLY A 90 9.92 -2.30 12.30
CA GLY A 90 9.09 -2.96 13.30
C GLY A 90 7.60 -2.75 13.08
N TYR A 91 7.19 -1.51 12.78
CA TYR A 91 5.80 -1.21 12.45
C TYR A 91 5.37 -1.84 11.13
N LEU A 92 6.19 -1.74 10.08
CA LEU A 92 5.92 -2.37 8.78
C LEU A 92 5.78 -3.88 8.91
N LYS A 93 6.62 -4.53 9.73
CA LYS A 93 6.49 -5.96 10.05
C LYS A 93 5.18 -6.24 10.79
N LEU A 94 4.82 -5.43 11.79
CA LEU A 94 3.55 -5.59 12.50
C LEU A 94 2.34 -5.43 11.55
N GLU A 95 2.34 -4.40 10.71
CA GLU A 95 1.31 -4.13 9.71
C GLU A 95 1.19 -5.28 8.70
N LEU A 96 2.32 -5.79 8.20
CA LEU A 96 2.38 -6.96 7.32
C LEU A 96 1.77 -8.20 8.01
N THR A 97 2.18 -8.51 9.24
CA THR A 97 1.69 -9.69 9.96
C THR A 97 0.21 -9.62 10.37
N THR A 98 -0.34 -8.41 10.48
CA THR A 98 -1.76 -8.18 10.82
C THR A 98 -2.64 -7.97 9.59
N THR A 99 -2.04 -7.81 8.41
CA THR A 99 -2.74 -7.58 7.15
C THR A 99 -3.49 -8.83 6.70
N LYS A 100 -4.82 -8.71 6.65
CA LYS A 100 -5.74 -9.73 6.16
C LYS A 100 -6.61 -9.18 5.03
N HIS A 101 -7.21 -10.09 4.28
CA HIS A 101 -8.23 -9.76 3.29
C HIS A 101 -9.43 -9.09 3.97
N LYS A 102 -9.87 -7.95 3.44
CA LYS A 102 -10.98 -7.16 3.99
C LYS A 102 -12.33 -7.56 3.37
N ALA A 103 -13.43 -7.20 4.02
CA ALA A 103 -14.75 -7.41 3.44
C ALA A 103 -14.93 -6.47 2.23
N GLY A 104 -15.42 -7.02 1.11
CA GLY A 104 -15.62 -6.26 -0.13
C GLY A 104 -14.36 -5.99 -0.96
N GLU A 105 -13.19 -6.41 -0.48
CA GLU A 105 -11.94 -6.39 -1.22
C GLU A 105 -11.83 -7.62 -2.12
N THR A 106 -11.13 -7.49 -3.25
CA THR A 106 -10.76 -8.61 -4.13
C THR A 106 -9.44 -9.26 -3.68
N VAL A 107 -9.22 -10.52 -4.04
CA VAL A 107 -7.94 -11.20 -3.73
C VAL A 107 -6.75 -10.47 -4.35
N GLN A 108 -6.92 -9.85 -5.52
CA GLN A 108 -5.89 -9.08 -6.20
C GLN A 108 -5.54 -7.76 -5.49
N GLU A 109 -6.53 -7.04 -4.96
CA GLU A 109 -6.31 -5.84 -4.14
C GLU A 109 -5.61 -6.19 -2.82
N TYR A 110 -6.05 -7.27 -2.16
CA TYR A 110 -5.41 -7.77 -0.96
C TYR A 110 -3.93 -8.08 -1.20
N PHE A 111 -3.63 -8.84 -2.25
CA PHE A 111 -2.27 -9.16 -2.66
C PHE A 111 -1.44 -7.90 -2.93
N SER A 112 -1.98 -6.93 -3.66
CA SER A 112 -1.29 -5.69 -4.01
C SER A 112 -0.87 -4.90 -2.76
N ARG A 113 -1.69 -4.90 -1.70
CA ARG A 113 -1.32 -4.32 -0.39
C ARG A 113 -0.18 -5.08 0.29
N VAL A 114 -0.20 -6.40 0.24
CA VAL A 114 0.85 -7.23 0.84
C VAL A 114 2.19 -6.99 0.15
N VAL A 115 2.22 -6.89 -1.18
CA VAL A 115 3.45 -6.57 -1.94
C VAL A 115 3.96 -5.17 -1.66
N ALA A 116 3.06 -4.19 -1.56
CA ALA A 116 3.46 -2.83 -1.22
C ALA A 116 4.18 -2.79 0.14
N LEU A 117 3.64 -3.48 1.15
CA LEU A 117 4.26 -3.59 2.48
C LEU A 117 5.57 -4.38 2.44
N LEU A 118 5.65 -5.45 1.65
CA LEU A 118 6.86 -6.24 1.45
C LEU A 118 8.00 -5.41 0.88
N HIS A 119 7.75 -4.70 -0.22
CA HIS A 119 8.74 -3.85 -0.88
C HIS A 119 9.20 -2.71 0.02
N GLU A 120 8.26 -2.11 0.75
CA GLU A 120 8.59 -1.07 1.71
C GLU A 120 9.47 -1.62 2.84
N LEU A 121 9.11 -2.78 3.41
CA LEU A 121 9.90 -3.43 4.45
C LEU A 121 11.31 -3.81 3.98
N TYR A 122 11.48 -4.24 2.72
CA TYR A 122 12.81 -4.43 2.13
C TYR A 122 13.62 -3.14 2.13
N ASN A 123 13.07 -2.07 1.56
CA ASN A 123 13.76 -0.79 1.45
C ASN A 123 14.24 -0.30 2.82
N PHE A 124 13.39 -0.36 3.85
CA PHE A 124 13.78 0.08 5.20
C PHE A 124 14.73 -0.89 5.92
N SER A 125 14.59 -2.20 5.69
CA SER A 125 15.37 -3.20 6.42
C SER A 125 16.78 -3.39 5.85
N THR A 126 17.00 -3.07 4.56
CA THR A 126 18.28 -3.32 3.89
C THR A 126 19.02 -2.07 3.41
N ALA A 127 18.45 -0.87 3.55
CA ALA A 127 19.08 0.39 3.10
C ALA A 127 20.49 0.67 3.64
N LYS A 128 20.88 0.09 4.79
CA LYS A 128 22.19 0.30 5.42
C LYS A 128 22.99 -0.99 5.64
N ARG A 129 22.59 -2.10 5.00
CA ARG A 129 23.19 -3.43 5.23
C ARG A 129 24.13 -3.84 4.11
N SER A 130 25.07 -4.73 4.43
CA SER A 130 25.88 -5.41 3.42
C SER A 130 25.00 -6.28 2.50
N PRO A 131 25.40 -6.58 1.25
CA PRO A 131 24.61 -7.41 0.34
C PRO A 131 24.29 -8.81 0.89
N THR A 132 25.21 -9.41 1.66
CA THR A 132 25.04 -10.72 2.30
C THR A 132 24.00 -10.68 3.41
N ASP A 133 24.04 -9.66 4.27
CA ASP A 133 23.05 -9.50 5.35
C ASP A 133 21.67 -9.10 4.81
N ALA A 134 21.65 -8.31 3.74
CA ALA A 134 20.42 -7.94 3.04
C ALA A 134 19.70 -9.17 2.48
N LYS A 135 20.45 -10.13 1.89
CA LYS A 135 19.89 -11.37 1.35
C LYS A 135 19.21 -12.22 2.43
N ALA A 136 19.88 -12.44 3.57
CA ALA A 136 19.30 -13.22 4.67
C ALA A 136 18.03 -12.57 5.23
N VAL A 137 18.02 -11.24 5.35
CA VAL A 137 16.85 -10.47 5.78
C VAL A 137 15.71 -10.56 4.76
N HIS A 138 16.02 -10.49 3.47
CA HIS A 138 15.01 -10.63 2.42
C HIS A 138 14.34 -11.99 2.44
N GLU A 139 15.11 -13.08 2.56
CA GLU A 139 14.56 -14.45 2.63
C GLU A 139 13.66 -14.63 3.86
N TYR A 140 14.09 -14.18 5.04
CA TYR A 140 13.25 -14.22 6.24
C TYR A 140 11.93 -13.45 6.08
N ILE A 141 12.00 -12.26 5.47
CA ILE A 141 10.81 -11.46 5.20
C ILE A 141 9.90 -12.15 4.18
N LYS A 142 10.44 -12.79 3.13
CA LYS A 142 9.63 -13.56 2.16
C LYS A 142 8.86 -14.68 2.83
N GLU A 143 9.54 -15.49 3.62
CA GLU A 143 8.95 -16.63 4.31
C GLU A 143 7.84 -16.18 5.28
N THR A 144 8.11 -15.11 6.03
CA THR A 144 7.11 -14.49 6.92
C THR A 144 5.92 -13.97 6.12
N THR A 145 6.18 -13.31 4.98
CA THR A 145 5.13 -12.72 4.13
C THR A 145 4.24 -13.79 3.51
N LEU A 146 4.84 -14.86 2.96
CA LEU A 146 4.12 -16.00 2.39
C LEU A 146 3.18 -16.62 3.42
N THR A 147 3.71 -16.92 4.61
CA THR A 147 2.91 -17.49 5.71
C THR A 147 1.73 -16.59 6.05
N LYS A 148 1.98 -15.28 6.20
CA LYS A 148 0.93 -14.33 6.60
C LYS A 148 -0.08 -14.05 5.49
N TYR A 149 0.36 -14.04 4.24
CA TYR A 149 -0.50 -13.95 3.08
C TYR A 149 -1.51 -15.09 3.05
N VAL A 150 -1.03 -16.33 3.13
CA VAL A 150 -1.89 -17.52 3.13
C VAL A 150 -2.85 -17.52 4.33
N GLU A 151 -2.39 -17.13 5.53
CA GLU A 151 -3.25 -17.00 6.71
C GLU A 151 -4.33 -15.91 6.57
N GLY A 152 -4.03 -14.83 5.84
CA GLY A 152 -4.90 -13.68 5.66
C GLY A 152 -5.91 -13.79 4.51
N LEU A 153 -5.79 -14.80 3.64
CA LEU A 153 -6.74 -15.08 2.56
C LEU A 153 -8.18 -15.29 3.06
N PRO A 154 -9.21 -15.03 2.24
CA PRO A 154 -10.60 -15.28 2.63
C PRO A 154 -10.84 -16.77 2.89
N SER A 155 -11.70 -17.09 3.86
CA SER A 155 -11.95 -18.47 4.31
C SER A 155 -12.47 -19.39 3.19
N SER A 156 -13.09 -18.82 2.16
CA SER A 156 -13.58 -19.53 0.97
C SER A 156 -12.48 -20.26 0.20
N ILE A 157 -11.29 -19.67 0.09
CA ILE A 157 -10.17 -20.23 -0.70
C ILE A 157 -8.98 -20.63 0.17
N ARG A 158 -8.86 -20.08 1.38
CA ARG A 158 -7.71 -20.30 2.29
C ARG A 158 -7.37 -21.76 2.50
N GLY A 159 -8.37 -22.62 2.69
CA GLY A 159 -8.16 -24.05 2.93
C GLY A 159 -7.47 -24.74 1.76
N VAL A 160 -7.92 -24.45 0.53
CA VAL A 160 -7.35 -25.01 -0.70
C VAL A 160 -5.92 -24.52 -0.88
N ILE A 161 -5.67 -23.23 -0.72
CA ILE A 161 -4.32 -22.66 -0.87
C ILE A 161 -3.37 -23.25 0.18
N LYS A 162 -3.79 -23.38 1.45
CA LYS A 162 -2.97 -24.02 2.49
C LYS A 162 -2.57 -25.46 2.14
N SER A 163 -3.46 -26.22 1.49
CA SER A 163 -3.18 -27.63 1.15
C SER A 163 -2.10 -27.81 0.07
N LYS A 164 -1.83 -26.77 -0.73
CA LYS A 164 -0.89 -26.83 -1.85
C LYS A 164 0.58 -26.58 -1.46
N ASN A 165 0.86 -26.20 -0.20
CA ASN A 165 2.23 -26.04 0.34
C ASN A 165 3.16 -25.20 -0.56
N HIS A 166 2.76 -23.98 -0.90
CA HIS A 166 3.55 -23.08 -1.76
C HIS A 166 4.94 -22.80 -1.19
N THR A 167 5.93 -22.72 -2.08
CA THR A 167 7.32 -22.39 -1.71
C THR A 167 7.69 -20.93 -1.98
N SER A 168 6.88 -20.26 -2.80
CA SER A 168 7.07 -18.86 -3.17
C SER A 168 5.76 -18.07 -3.04
N LEU A 169 5.90 -16.76 -2.86
CA LEU A 169 4.76 -15.85 -2.78
C LEU A 169 4.03 -15.81 -4.13
N GLU A 170 4.78 -15.79 -5.23
CA GLU A 170 4.32 -15.74 -6.61
C GLU A 170 3.41 -16.92 -6.97
N GLU A 171 3.80 -18.13 -6.57
CA GLU A 171 2.98 -19.33 -6.75
C GLU A 171 1.68 -19.25 -5.94
N ALA A 172 1.77 -18.84 -4.67
CA ALA A 172 0.60 -18.70 -3.80
C ALA A 172 -0.41 -17.69 -4.37
N ILE A 173 0.07 -16.61 -4.99
CA ILE A 173 -0.79 -15.60 -5.62
C ILE A 173 -1.48 -16.18 -6.83
N LYS A 174 -0.73 -16.77 -7.75
CA LYS A 174 -1.30 -17.34 -8.98
C LYS A 174 -2.41 -18.33 -8.64
N ASP A 175 -2.15 -19.21 -7.69
CA ASP A 175 -3.12 -20.20 -7.25
C ASP A 175 -4.31 -19.58 -6.53
N SER A 176 -4.10 -18.55 -5.71
CA SER A 176 -5.20 -17.86 -5.03
C SER A 176 -6.14 -17.13 -6.00
N LEU A 177 -5.60 -16.55 -7.09
CA LEU A 177 -6.39 -15.86 -8.09
C LEU A 177 -7.22 -16.84 -8.92
N GLU A 178 -6.63 -17.99 -9.28
CA GLU A 178 -7.35 -19.03 -9.98
C GLU A 178 -8.44 -19.65 -9.08
N GLU A 179 -8.13 -19.91 -7.81
CA GLU A 179 -9.10 -20.46 -6.86
C GLU A 179 -10.26 -19.49 -6.59
N ASP A 180 -9.98 -18.18 -6.49
CA ASP A 180 -11.03 -17.16 -6.36
C ASP A 180 -11.92 -17.14 -7.61
N ARG A 181 -11.34 -17.24 -8.80
CA ARG A 181 -12.10 -17.33 -10.06
C ARG A 181 -13.03 -18.54 -10.08
N ILE A 182 -12.54 -19.71 -9.68
CA ILE A 182 -13.33 -20.94 -9.58
C ILE A 182 -14.45 -20.77 -8.56
N TYR A 183 -14.14 -20.20 -7.39
CA TYR A 183 -15.12 -19.94 -6.34
C TYR A 183 -16.26 -19.01 -6.81
N GLN A 184 -15.93 -17.89 -7.48
CA GLN A 184 -16.94 -16.97 -8.02
C GLN A 184 -17.80 -17.64 -9.10
N SER A 185 -17.19 -18.45 -9.98
CA SER A 185 -17.91 -19.21 -11.01
C SER A 185 -18.91 -20.20 -10.41
N ASN A 186 -18.48 -20.95 -9.40
CA ASN A 186 -19.34 -21.92 -8.70
C ASN A 186 -20.50 -21.22 -7.97
N LYS A 187 -20.23 -20.09 -7.33
CA LYS A 187 -21.27 -19.26 -6.67
C LYS A 187 -22.28 -18.71 -7.69
N GLY A 188 -21.82 -18.29 -8.87
CA GLY A 188 -22.69 -17.87 -9.98
C GLY A 188 -23.60 -19.03 -10.45
N THR A 189 -23.02 -20.20 -10.67
CA THR A 189 -23.74 -21.41 -11.10
C THR A 189 -24.80 -21.83 -10.07
N GLN A 190 -24.44 -21.86 -8.78
CA GLN A 190 -25.39 -22.17 -7.70
C GLN A 190 -26.57 -21.19 -7.65
N ARG A 191 -26.34 -19.89 -7.88
CA ARG A 191 -27.42 -18.89 -7.95
C ARG A 191 -28.38 -19.15 -9.12
N LEU A 192 -27.84 -19.51 -10.28
CA LEU A 192 -28.66 -19.87 -11.46
C LEU A 192 -29.51 -21.12 -11.20
N LEU A 193 -28.94 -22.14 -10.55
CA LEU A 193 -29.65 -23.36 -10.18
C LEU A 193 -30.74 -23.11 -9.14
N TYR A 194 -30.47 -22.28 -8.13
CA TYR A 194 -31.46 -21.91 -7.10
C TYR A 194 -32.63 -21.10 -7.69
N ASN A 195 -32.35 -20.13 -8.58
CA ASN A 195 -33.39 -19.37 -9.27
C ASN A 195 -34.27 -20.24 -10.18
N LYS A 196 -33.70 -21.32 -10.75
CA LYS A 196 -34.46 -22.32 -11.52
C LYS A 196 -35.41 -23.13 -10.65
N TYR A 197 -35.05 -23.41 -9.39
CA TYR A 197 -35.91 -24.14 -8.44
C TYR A 197 -37.10 -23.28 -7.98
N ASN A 198 -36.89 -21.99 -7.68
CA ASN A 198 -37.98 -21.10 -7.26
C ASN A 198 -38.99 -20.77 -8.37
N ASN A 199 -38.55 -20.66 -9.63
CA ASN A 199 -39.46 -20.43 -10.76
C ASN A 199 -40.37 -21.64 -11.06
N ASN A 200 -39.97 -22.86 -10.65
CA ASN A 200 -40.79 -24.07 -10.77
C ASN A 200 -41.85 -24.22 -9.66
N SER A 201 -41.91 -23.29 -8.70
CA SER A 201 -42.98 -23.22 -7.69
C SER A 201 -44.20 -22.41 -8.14
N SER A 202 -44.14 -21.77 -9.32
CA SER A 202 -45.31 -21.13 -9.91
C SER A 202 -46.20 -22.18 -10.57
N ASN A 203 -47.29 -22.52 -9.88
CA ASN A 203 -48.46 -23.31 -10.32
C ASN A 203 -48.23 -24.20 -11.54
N LYS A 204 -47.91 -25.48 -11.29
CA LYS A 204 -48.03 -26.55 -12.29
C LYS A 204 -49.51 -26.78 -12.61
N TYR A 205 -50.11 -25.88 -13.38
CA TYR A 205 -51.37 -26.17 -14.05
C TYR A 205 -51.11 -27.23 -15.11
N CYS A 206 -51.42 -28.49 -14.79
CA CYS A 206 -51.40 -29.56 -15.77
C CYS A 206 -52.59 -29.39 -16.72
N LYS A 207 -52.33 -28.92 -17.95
CA LYS A 207 -53.36 -28.76 -19.00
C LYS A 207 -54.15 -30.04 -19.30
N ASN A 208 -53.62 -31.22 -18.96
CA ASN A 208 -54.26 -32.50 -19.15
C ASN A 208 -55.11 -32.97 -17.95
N CYS A 209 -54.84 -32.48 -16.73
CA CYS A 209 -55.49 -32.98 -15.51
C CYS A 209 -56.36 -31.95 -14.77
N LYS A 210 -56.36 -30.67 -15.20
CA LYS A 210 -57.22 -29.57 -14.68
C LYS A 210 -57.47 -29.58 -13.16
N LYS A 211 -56.45 -29.86 -12.35
CA LYS A 211 -56.51 -29.68 -10.90
C LYS A 211 -55.23 -29.00 -10.44
N ASN A 212 -55.40 -28.12 -9.47
CA ASN A 212 -54.31 -27.48 -8.73
C ASN A 212 -53.63 -28.49 -7.81
#